data_AF-A0A8H9IMV6-F1
#
_entry.id   AF-A0A8H9IMV6-F1
#
_cell.length_a   1.000
_cell.length_b   1.000
_cell.length_c   1.000
_cell.angle_alpha   90.00
_cell.angle_beta   90.00
_cell.angle_gamma   90.00
#
_symmetry.space_group_name_H-M   'P 1'
#
loop_
_entity.id
_entity.type
_entity.pdbx_description
1 polymer ?
#
loop_
_entity_poly.entity_id
_entity_poly.type
_entity_poly.pdbx_seq_one_letter_code
_entity_poly.pdbx_strand_id
1 'polypeptide(L)'
;MPKDAAHDREDECLKLVCAALSNPSRSLAIEDRPDRAGQVRDLTVDALIRVIEDGYDAAWAADVCLASRSFDPKLPAAMNQLREILLPPLSDLAARAGHHVSLSCRAYVRLPGVSRNEWRRMLNGYVRNVYDRAVMALVRPDKEWYDHEVGIYWHPDSSDFDVEPVRLQFYDPFRMEGFRFSRAVPLKLTKQLKRAHDAGYPTLLILDQKPPSYVTWLSNTCPDPHELGEAMAFLVGRHRASLSACVLVDHDDSVHEIYRHVRKTINVLAH
;
A
#
# COMPACT_ATOMS: atom_id res chain seq x y z
N MET A 1 -3.60 -8.64 17.84
CA MET A 1 -2.46 -9.17 17.07
C MET A 1 -2.19 -8.42 15.76
N PRO A 2 -3.15 -8.04 14.89
CA PRO A 2 -2.84 -7.17 13.73
C PRO A 2 -2.49 -5.72 14.13
N LYS A 3 -3.08 -5.23 15.22
CA LYS A 3 -2.91 -3.84 15.69
C LYS A 3 -1.51 -3.61 16.29
N ASP A 4 -1.00 -4.58 17.04
CA ASP A 4 0.31 -4.48 17.70
C ASP A 4 1.43 -4.46 16.66
N ALA A 5 1.39 -5.37 15.68
CA ALA A 5 2.35 -5.39 14.57
C ALA A 5 2.31 -4.12 13.68
N ALA A 6 1.14 -3.47 13.55
CA ALA A 6 1.03 -2.21 12.84
C ALA A 6 1.67 -1.06 13.63
N HIS A 7 1.41 -0.99 14.95
CA HIS A 7 2.03 -0.03 15.84
C HIS A 7 3.55 -0.20 15.92
N ASP A 8 4.05 -1.44 15.90
CA ASP A 8 5.49 -1.73 15.90
C ASP A 8 6.18 -1.22 14.63
N ARG A 9 5.58 -1.45 13.44
CA ARG A 9 6.11 -0.93 12.17
C ARG A 9 6.06 0.61 12.12
N GLU A 10 5.00 1.21 12.65
CA GLU A 10 4.89 2.65 12.78
C GLU A 10 6.03 3.22 13.65
N ASP A 11 6.35 2.56 14.77
CA ASP A 11 7.47 2.96 15.64
C ASP A 11 8.82 2.84 14.95
N GLU A 12 9.00 1.78 14.18
CA GLU A 12 10.19 1.56 13.37
C GLU A 12 10.35 2.67 12.33
N CYS A 13 9.28 3.00 11.58
CA CYS A 13 9.27 4.09 10.60
C CYS A 13 9.62 5.44 11.23
N LEU A 14 9.00 5.78 12.35
CA LEU A 14 9.24 7.05 13.04
C LEU A 14 10.70 7.16 13.49
N LYS A 15 11.27 6.08 14.03
CA LYS A 15 12.69 6.01 14.44
C LYS A 15 13.63 6.14 13.24
N LEU A 16 13.34 5.43 12.14
CA LEU A 16 14.11 5.51 10.89
C LEU A 16 14.14 6.94 10.36
N VAL A 17 12.98 7.61 10.28
CA VAL A 17 12.89 8.99 9.83
C VAL A 17 13.67 9.95 10.73
N CYS A 18 13.52 9.82 12.06
CA CYS A 18 14.26 10.67 12.99
C CYS A 18 15.77 10.46 12.86
N ALA A 19 16.24 9.22 12.75
CA ALA A 19 17.65 8.91 12.63
C ALA A 19 18.23 9.38 11.29
N ALA A 20 17.55 9.10 10.17
CA ALA A 20 18.05 9.41 8.84
C ALA A 20 18.06 10.90 8.50
N LEU A 21 17.10 11.67 9.03
CA LEU A 21 17.04 13.12 8.80
C LEU A 21 17.79 13.93 9.85
N SER A 22 18.30 13.28 10.92
CA SER A 22 19.18 13.94 11.89
C SER A 22 20.62 13.99 11.38
N ASN A 23 21.24 15.15 11.52
CA ASN A 23 22.63 15.43 11.17
C ASN A 23 23.17 16.56 12.08
N PRO A 24 24.46 16.95 12.00
CA PRO A 24 25.01 17.98 12.89
C PRO A 24 24.29 19.34 12.88
N SER A 25 23.58 19.69 11.80
CA SER A 25 22.79 20.93 11.66
C SER A 25 21.30 20.77 11.94
N ARG A 26 20.80 19.54 12.09
CA ARG A 26 19.38 19.23 12.24
C ARG A 26 19.15 18.04 13.17
N SER A 27 18.35 18.20 14.21
CA SER A 27 17.99 17.13 15.14
C SER A 27 16.49 16.84 15.11
N LEU A 28 16.12 15.57 14.99
CA LEU A 28 14.74 15.08 15.09
C LEU A 28 14.62 14.09 16.24
N ALA A 29 13.60 14.29 17.10
CA ALA A 29 13.31 13.38 18.19
C ALA A 29 11.81 13.22 18.42
N ILE A 30 11.36 11.99 18.67
CA ILE A 30 9.96 11.71 19.04
C ILE A 30 9.74 12.20 20.47
N GLU A 31 8.83 13.17 20.66
CA GLU A 31 8.46 13.70 21.98
C GLU A 31 7.27 12.96 22.59
N ASP A 32 6.28 12.63 21.78
CA ASP A 32 5.01 12.09 22.28
C ASP A 32 4.26 11.24 21.23
N ARG A 33 3.29 10.44 21.69
CA ARG A 33 2.42 9.54 20.91
C ARG A 33 0.94 9.80 21.23
N PRO A 34 0.34 10.88 20.69
CA PRO A 34 -1.01 11.30 21.05
C PRO A 34 -2.10 10.25 20.83
N ASP A 35 -2.00 9.45 19.76
CA ASP A 35 -2.94 8.37 19.42
C ASP A 35 -2.95 7.21 20.44
N ARG A 36 -1.88 7.05 21.23
CA ARG A 36 -1.71 6.00 22.25
C ARG A 36 -2.02 6.47 23.66
N ALA A 37 -1.98 7.78 23.90
CA ALA A 37 -2.34 8.35 25.18
C ALA A 37 -3.85 8.19 25.40
N GLY A 38 -4.27 7.30 26.30
CA GLY A 38 -5.69 7.00 26.59
C GLY A 38 -6.50 8.16 27.19
N GLN A 39 -6.04 9.41 27.09
CA GLN A 39 -6.74 10.61 27.52
C GLN A 39 -7.13 11.49 26.32
N VAL A 40 -8.21 12.25 26.50
CA VAL A 40 -8.78 13.21 25.55
C VAL A 40 -7.76 14.30 25.22
N ARG A 41 -6.86 14.01 24.28
CA ARG A 41 -6.08 15.03 23.56
C ARG A 41 -6.77 15.28 22.24
N ASP A 42 -6.82 16.55 21.82
CA ASP A 42 -7.43 16.95 20.55
C ASP A 42 -6.67 16.43 19.31
N LEU A 43 -5.46 15.88 19.52
CA LEU A 43 -4.60 15.32 18.49
C LEU A 43 -4.73 13.80 18.43
N THR A 44 -4.86 13.30 17.20
CA THR A 44 -4.95 11.86 16.88
C THR A 44 -3.88 11.45 15.87
N VAL A 45 -2.74 12.16 15.87
CA VAL A 45 -1.59 11.86 15.02
C VAL A 45 -0.71 10.82 15.69
N ASP A 46 0.04 10.09 14.88
CA ASP A 46 0.84 8.95 15.35
C ASP A 46 2.01 9.43 16.22
N ALA A 47 2.60 10.61 15.95
CA ALA A 47 3.65 11.17 16.80
C ALA A 47 3.72 12.70 16.79
N LEU A 48 4.31 13.26 17.85
CA LEU A 48 4.91 14.59 17.83
C LEU A 48 6.43 14.43 17.72
N ILE A 49 7.04 15.06 16.71
CA ILE A 49 8.48 15.02 16.45
C ILE A 49 9.05 16.42 16.67
N ARG A 50 9.92 16.61 17.64
CA ARG A 50 10.70 17.84 17.78
C ARG A 50 11.66 17.95 16.61
N VAL A 51 11.71 19.10 15.97
CA VAL A 51 12.66 19.41 14.91
C VAL A 51 13.44 20.65 15.32
N ILE A 52 14.76 20.50 15.46
CA ILE A 52 15.69 21.58 15.75
C ILE A 52 16.61 21.76 14.53
N GLU A 53 16.58 22.91 13.86
CA GLU A 53 17.39 23.21 12.65
C GLU A 53 17.60 24.72 12.54
N ASP A 54 18.83 25.21 12.40
CA ASP A 54 19.12 26.65 12.14
C ASP A 54 18.39 27.66 13.05
N GLY A 55 18.29 27.36 14.36
CA GLY A 55 17.60 28.22 15.34
C GLY A 55 16.07 28.08 15.33
N TYR A 56 15.51 27.24 14.47
CA TYR A 56 14.14 26.76 14.54
C TYR A 56 14.05 25.60 15.55
N ASP A 57 13.06 25.64 16.44
CA ASP A 57 12.74 24.57 17.40
C ASP A 57 11.22 24.49 17.52
N ALA A 58 10.64 23.41 16.97
CA ALA A 58 9.20 23.20 17.05
C ALA A 58 8.85 21.71 17.01
N ALA A 59 7.70 21.38 17.61
CA ALA A 59 7.08 20.07 17.49
C ALA A 59 6.28 19.99 16.18
N TRP A 60 6.54 18.96 15.38
CA TRP A 60 5.82 18.62 14.17
C TRP A 60 4.87 17.46 14.43
N ALA A 61 3.63 17.58 13.99
CA ALA A 61 2.65 16.51 14.05
C ALA A 61 2.87 15.55 12.87
N ALA A 62 3.27 14.32 13.19
CA ALA A 62 3.65 13.30 12.23
C ALA A 62 2.67 12.14 12.21
N ASP A 63 2.43 11.62 11.02
CA ASP A 63 1.47 10.54 10.80
C ASP A 63 1.99 9.61 9.70
N VAL A 64 1.93 8.29 9.95
CA VAL A 64 2.50 7.23 9.11
C VAL A 64 1.37 6.49 8.38
N CYS A 65 1.59 6.20 7.10
CA CYS A 65 0.71 5.29 6.38
C CYS A 65 1.42 4.58 5.23
N LEU A 66 0.87 3.43 4.86
CA LEU A 66 1.35 2.70 3.69
C LEU A 66 1.19 3.55 2.42
N ALA A 67 2.24 3.60 1.62
CA ALA A 67 2.29 4.46 0.44
C ALA A 67 1.26 4.02 -0.61
N SER A 68 1.15 2.72 -0.87
CA SER A 68 0.37 2.17 -1.99
C SER A 68 -0.94 1.50 -1.56
N ARG A 69 -1.94 1.57 -2.45
CA ARG A 69 -3.15 0.74 -2.37
C ARG A 69 -2.86 -0.75 -2.56
N SER A 70 -1.74 -1.12 -3.18
CA SER A 70 -1.30 -2.52 -3.34
C SER A 70 -1.05 -3.22 -1.99
N PHE A 71 -0.94 -2.45 -0.91
CA PHE A 71 -0.82 -2.97 0.46
C PHE A 71 -2.17 -3.08 1.19
N ASP A 72 -3.30 -3.25 0.47
CA ASP A 72 -4.61 -3.41 1.12
C ASP A 72 -4.61 -4.66 2.02
N PRO A 73 -4.82 -4.54 3.35
CA PRO A 73 -4.74 -5.68 4.27
C PRO A 73 -5.84 -6.73 4.02
N LYS A 74 -6.84 -6.43 3.18
CA LYS A 74 -7.88 -7.39 2.77
C LYS A 74 -7.46 -8.25 1.59
N LEU A 75 -6.37 -7.91 0.91
CA LEU A 75 -5.88 -8.62 -0.26
C LEU A 75 -5.53 -10.09 0.04
N PRO A 76 -4.84 -10.44 1.15
CA PRO A 76 -4.57 -11.84 1.49
C PRO A 76 -5.85 -12.67 1.66
N ALA A 77 -6.87 -12.10 2.31
CA ALA A 77 -8.17 -12.75 2.46
C ALA A 77 -8.88 -12.95 1.11
N ALA A 78 -8.80 -11.96 0.20
CA ALA A 78 -9.34 -12.08 -1.15
C ALA A 78 -8.61 -13.15 -1.98
N MET A 79 -7.29 -13.25 -1.85
CA MET A 79 -6.50 -14.32 -2.50
C MET A 79 -6.88 -15.70 -1.99
N ASN A 80 -7.01 -15.86 -0.67
CA ASN A 80 -7.42 -17.14 -0.09
C ASN A 80 -8.85 -17.52 -0.50
N GLN A 81 -9.77 -16.56 -0.51
CA GLN A 81 -11.12 -16.79 -1.04
C GLN A 81 -11.09 -17.27 -2.50
N LEU A 82 -10.25 -16.67 -3.35
CA LEU A 82 -10.11 -17.12 -4.73
C LEU A 82 -9.47 -18.50 -4.84
N ARG A 83 -8.46 -18.83 -4.02
CA ARG A 83 -7.87 -20.18 -3.94
C ARG A 83 -8.92 -21.22 -3.62
N GLU A 84 -9.70 -20.99 -2.56
CA GLU A 84 -10.76 -21.91 -2.12
C GLU A 84 -11.82 -22.17 -3.20
N ILE A 85 -12.15 -21.14 -3.98
CA ILE A 85 -13.18 -21.24 -5.02
C ILE A 85 -12.63 -21.82 -6.34
N LEU A 86 -11.42 -21.45 -6.74
CA LEU A 86 -10.87 -21.79 -8.05
C LEU A 86 -10.08 -23.10 -8.05
N LEU A 87 -9.32 -23.41 -6.99
CA LEU A 87 -8.42 -24.56 -7.00
C LEU A 87 -9.16 -25.88 -7.21
N PRO A 88 -10.23 -26.23 -6.46
CA PRO A 88 -10.87 -27.52 -6.63
C PRO A 88 -11.38 -27.79 -8.07
N PRO A 89 -12.22 -26.92 -8.68
CA PRO A 89 -12.72 -27.20 -10.03
C PRO A 89 -11.63 -27.14 -11.10
N LEU A 90 -10.59 -26.32 -10.94
CA LEU A 90 -9.47 -26.27 -11.88
C LEU A 90 -8.57 -27.49 -11.76
N SER A 91 -8.32 -28.00 -10.55
CA SER A 91 -7.56 -29.22 -10.34
C SER A 91 -8.25 -30.42 -10.96
N ASP A 92 -9.56 -30.52 -10.81
CA ASP A 92 -10.37 -31.55 -11.48
C ASP A 92 -10.29 -31.43 -13.01
N LEU A 93 -10.31 -30.20 -13.54
CA LEU A 93 -10.20 -29.95 -14.97
C LEU A 93 -8.82 -30.34 -15.51
N ALA A 94 -7.75 -29.92 -14.82
CA ALA A 94 -6.36 -30.22 -15.16
C ALA A 94 -6.08 -31.73 -15.14
N ALA A 95 -6.54 -32.42 -14.08
CA ALA A 95 -6.40 -33.86 -13.95
C ALA A 95 -7.13 -34.63 -15.06
N ARG A 96 -8.37 -34.24 -15.41
CA ARG A 96 -9.10 -34.87 -16.54
C ARG A 96 -8.43 -34.66 -17.89
N ALA A 97 -7.72 -33.55 -18.06
CA ALA A 97 -6.99 -33.25 -19.28
C ALA A 97 -5.59 -33.89 -19.31
N GLY A 98 -5.10 -34.45 -18.19
CA GLY A 98 -3.72 -34.95 -18.09
C GLY A 98 -2.70 -33.82 -18.23
N HIS A 99 -2.96 -32.66 -17.62
CA HIS A 99 -2.14 -31.46 -17.71
C HIS A 99 -1.85 -30.88 -16.33
N HIS A 100 -0.71 -30.20 -16.19
CA HIS A 100 -0.47 -29.24 -15.12
C HIS A 100 -0.80 -27.84 -15.62
N VAL A 101 -1.52 -27.06 -14.82
CA VAL A 101 -1.97 -25.71 -15.18
C VAL A 101 -1.34 -24.68 -14.25
N SER A 102 -0.59 -23.74 -14.80
CA SER A 102 -0.20 -22.51 -14.10
C SER A 102 -1.20 -21.43 -14.42
N LEU A 103 -1.97 -21.00 -13.43
CA LEU A 103 -2.95 -19.94 -13.55
C LEU A 103 -2.50 -18.72 -12.75
N SER A 104 -2.55 -17.56 -13.39
CA SER A 104 -2.24 -16.29 -12.76
C SER A 104 -3.40 -15.34 -12.96
N CYS A 105 -3.87 -14.71 -11.89
CA CYS A 105 -5.09 -13.90 -11.92
C CYS A 105 -5.03 -12.71 -10.96
N ARG A 106 -6.03 -11.83 -11.01
CA ARG A 106 -6.15 -10.70 -10.07
C ARG A 106 -6.97 -11.08 -8.84
N ALA A 107 -6.49 -10.67 -7.67
CA ALA A 107 -7.26 -10.71 -6.44
C ALA A 107 -8.01 -9.38 -6.26
N TYR A 108 -9.35 -9.43 -6.29
CA TYR A 108 -10.16 -8.24 -6.13
C TYR A 108 -10.63 -8.08 -4.68
N VAL A 109 -10.38 -6.91 -4.09
CA VAL A 109 -10.96 -6.50 -2.82
C VAL A 109 -12.27 -5.74 -3.09
N ARG A 110 -13.32 -6.06 -2.34
CA ARG A 110 -14.62 -5.38 -2.46
C ARG A 110 -14.49 -3.86 -2.33
N LEU A 111 -14.99 -3.14 -3.33
CA LEU A 111 -14.98 -1.68 -3.34
C LEU A 111 -15.98 -1.07 -2.33
N PRO A 112 -15.70 0.12 -1.77
CA PRO A 112 -16.66 0.88 -0.98
C PRO A 112 -17.90 1.22 -1.80
N GLY A 113 -19.06 1.23 -1.17
CA GLY A 113 -20.34 1.48 -1.84
C GLY A 113 -20.93 0.26 -2.56
N VAL A 114 -20.14 -0.78 -2.83
CA VAL A 114 -20.64 -2.02 -3.46
C VAL A 114 -21.32 -2.91 -2.42
N SER A 115 -22.59 -3.23 -2.68
CA SER A 115 -23.39 -4.09 -1.80
C SER A 115 -22.80 -5.51 -1.74
N ARG A 116 -23.09 -6.26 -0.68
CA ARG A 116 -22.61 -7.66 -0.56
C ARG A 116 -23.14 -8.54 -1.70
N ASN A 117 -24.38 -8.32 -2.13
CA ASN A 117 -25.01 -9.12 -3.19
C ASN A 117 -24.40 -8.82 -4.57
N GLU A 118 -24.17 -7.54 -4.86
CA GLU A 118 -23.49 -7.09 -6.07
C GLU A 118 -22.06 -7.62 -6.14
N TRP A 119 -21.31 -7.50 -5.03
CA TRP A 119 -19.97 -8.06 -4.92
C TRP A 119 -19.93 -9.57 -5.19
N ARG A 120 -20.85 -10.32 -4.57
CA ARG A 120 -20.94 -11.78 -4.78
C ARG A 120 -21.25 -12.12 -6.24
N ARG A 121 -22.14 -11.35 -6.88
CA ARG A 121 -22.46 -11.54 -8.31
C ARG A 121 -21.24 -11.29 -9.20
N MET A 122 -20.50 -10.21 -8.95
CA MET A 122 -19.27 -9.89 -9.67
C MET A 122 -18.22 -10.98 -9.48
N LEU A 123 -17.98 -11.41 -8.25
CA LEU A 123 -17.00 -12.46 -7.92
C LEU A 123 -17.36 -13.79 -8.61
N ASN A 124 -18.63 -14.19 -8.55
CA ASN A 124 -19.08 -15.42 -9.22
C ASN A 124 -18.93 -15.34 -10.74
N GLY A 125 -19.23 -14.19 -11.34
CA GLY A 125 -19.02 -13.96 -12.77
C GLY A 125 -17.54 -14.04 -13.16
N TYR A 126 -16.67 -13.41 -12.36
CA TYR A 126 -15.22 -13.47 -12.56
C TYR A 126 -14.69 -14.91 -12.44
N VAL A 127 -15.05 -15.64 -11.39
CA VAL A 127 -14.66 -17.05 -11.19
C VAL A 127 -15.09 -17.92 -12.36
N ARG A 128 -16.33 -17.77 -12.83
CA ARG A 128 -16.82 -18.51 -14.01
C ARG A 128 -15.99 -18.18 -15.24
N ASN A 129 -15.70 -16.89 -15.47
CA ASN A 129 -14.90 -16.47 -16.62
C ASN A 129 -13.45 -16.99 -16.56
N VAL A 130 -12.83 -17.03 -15.38
CA VAL A 130 -11.51 -17.67 -15.19
C VAL A 130 -11.58 -19.16 -15.56
N TYR A 131 -12.62 -19.86 -15.11
CA TYR A 131 -12.82 -21.28 -15.41
C TYR A 131 -13.03 -21.52 -16.92
N ASP A 132 -13.91 -20.74 -17.56
CA ASP A 132 -14.20 -20.87 -18.99
C ASP A 132 -12.93 -20.62 -19.83
N ARG A 133 -12.11 -19.63 -19.47
CA ARG A 133 -10.81 -19.39 -20.10
C ARG A 133 -9.84 -20.54 -19.89
N ALA A 134 -9.84 -21.21 -18.72
CA ALA A 134 -9.03 -22.39 -18.48
C ALA A 134 -9.46 -23.56 -19.38
N VAL A 135 -10.77 -23.79 -19.52
CA VAL A 135 -11.31 -24.79 -20.47
C VAL A 135 -10.84 -24.49 -21.90
N MET A 136 -10.92 -23.23 -22.32
CA MET A 136 -10.46 -22.82 -23.64
C MET A 136 -8.94 -22.97 -23.80
N ALA A 137 -8.14 -22.59 -22.80
CA ALA A 137 -6.68 -22.67 -22.85
C ALA A 137 -6.19 -24.12 -23.06
N LEU A 138 -6.81 -25.08 -22.37
CA LEU A 138 -6.41 -26.50 -22.43
C LEU A 138 -6.60 -27.15 -23.80
N VAL A 139 -7.45 -26.58 -24.67
CA VAL A 139 -7.64 -27.09 -26.04
C VAL A 139 -6.84 -26.33 -27.09
N ARG A 140 -6.09 -25.29 -26.70
CA ARG A 140 -5.32 -24.50 -27.66
C ARG A 140 -3.97 -25.13 -27.98
N PRO A 141 -3.51 -25.09 -29.25
CA PRO A 141 -2.20 -25.64 -29.63
C PRO A 141 -1.01 -24.90 -29.03
N ASP A 142 -1.16 -23.60 -28.78
CA ASP A 142 -0.14 -22.71 -28.19
C ASP A 142 0.08 -22.95 -26.68
N LYS A 143 -0.81 -23.73 -26.05
CA LYS A 143 -0.78 -24.11 -24.65
C LYS A 143 -0.90 -22.95 -23.66
N GLU A 144 -1.39 -21.80 -24.13
CA GLU A 144 -1.46 -20.59 -23.34
C GLU A 144 -2.73 -19.78 -23.61
N TRP A 145 -3.15 -19.04 -22.59
CA TRP A 145 -4.13 -17.97 -22.69
C TRP A 145 -3.59 -16.78 -21.93
N TYR A 146 -3.54 -15.61 -22.56
CA TYR A 146 -3.09 -14.40 -21.89
C TYR A 146 -4.00 -13.22 -22.26
N ASP A 147 -4.58 -12.61 -21.24
CA ASP A 147 -5.23 -11.31 -21.35
C ASP A 147 -4.87 -10.42 -20.14
N HIS A 148 -5.48 -9.24 -20.06
CA HIS A 148 -5.19 -8.28 -19.01
C HIS A 148 -5.62 -8.74 -17.60
N GLU A 149 -6.49 -9.75 -17.48
CA GLU A 149 -7.02 -10.26 -16.21
C GLU A 149 -6.43 -11.61 -15.81
N VAL A 150 -6.21 -12.51 -16.78
CA VAL A 150 -5.83 -13.90 -16.55
C VAL A 150 -4.71 -14.32 -17.50
N GLY A 151 -3.67 -14.92 -16.94
CA GLY A 151 -2.65 -15.69 -17.65
C GLY A 151 -2.76 -17.17 -17.30
N ILE A 152 -2.85 -18.05 -18.29
CA ILE A 152 -2.97 -19.49 -18.13
C ILE A 152 -1.93 -20.14 -19.03
N TYR A 153 -1.14 -21.04 -18.46
CA TYR A 153 -0.19 -21.87 -19.18
C TYR A 153 -0.41 -23.31 -18.76
N TRP A 154 -0.29 -24.26 -19.69
CA TRP A 154 -0.34 -25.66 -19.33
C TRP A 154 0.78 -26.47 -19.96
N HIS A 155 1.15 -27.53 -19.25
CA HIS A 155 2.11 -28.51 -19.72
C HIS A 155 1.49 -29.89 -19.59
N PRO A 156 1.78 -30.82 -20.51
CA PRO A 156 1.34 -32.20 -20.35
C PRO A 156 1.92 -32.76 -19.06
N ASP A 157 1.14 -33.61 -18.40
CA ASP A 157 1.59 -34.37 -17.25
C ASP A 157 2.78 -35.24 -17.67
N SER A 158 3.97 -34.84 -17.23
CA SER A 158 5.19 -35.61 -17.41
C SER A 158 5.55 -36.18 -16.06
N SER A 159 5.76 -37.50 -15.99
CA SER A 159 6.03 -38.30 -14.79
C SER A 159 7.19 -37.83 -13.91
N ASP A 160 7.92 -36.79 -14.31
CA ASP A 160 9.13 -36.30 -13.66
C ASP A 160 8.87 -35.14 -12.68
N PHE A 161 7.63 -34.66 -12.57
CA PHE A 161 7.28 -33.53 -11.73
C PHE A 161 6.16 -33.90 -10.73
N ASP A 162 6.53 -34.10 -9.46
CA ASP A 162 5.57 -34.15 -8.34
C ASP A 162 5.06 -32.73 -8.05
N VAL A 163 4.31 -32.19 -9.00
CA VAL A 163 3.82 -30.81 -8.99
C VAL A 163 2.30 -30.84 -8.90
N GLU A 164 1.73 -29.99 -8.05
CA GLU A 164 0.29 -29.84 -7.93
C GLU A 164 -0.37 -29.66 -9.32
N PRO A 165 -1.55 -30.25 -9.58
CA PRO A 165 -2.22 -30.14 -10.88
C PRO A 165 -2.47 -28.68 -11.30
N VAL A 166 -2.61 -27.78 -10.33
CA VAL A 166 -2.80 -26.35 -10.56
C VAL A 166 -1.90 -25.54 -9.65
N ARG A 167 -1.12 -24.63 -10.26
CA ARG A 167 -0.38 -23.59 -9.55
C ARG A 167 -1.11 -22.25 -9.70
N LEU A 168 -1.64 -21.71 -8.61
CA LEU A 168 -2.32 -20.42 -8.62
C LEU A 168 -1.41 -19.28 -8.14
N GLN A 169 -1.20 -18.29 -9.01
CA GLN A 169 -0.45 -17.07 -8.74
C GLN A 169 -1.37 -15.84 -8.82
N PHE A 170 -0.99 -14.78 -8.12
CA PHE A 170 -1.74 -13.52 -8.12
C PHE A 170 -0.85 -12.38 -8.57
N TYR A 171 -1.35 -11.58 -9.50
CA TYR A 171 -0.72 -10.32 -9.89
C TYR A 171 -1.26 -9.16 -9.04
N ASP A 172 -0.49 -8.07 -8.96
CA ASP A 172 -1.01 -6.80 -8.43
C ASP A 172 -2.27 -6.38 -9.22
N PRO A 173 -3.45 -6.33 -8.59
CA PRO A 173 -4.69 -5.93 -9.26
C PRO A 173 -4.66 -4.49 -9.77
N PHE A 174 -3.73 -3.66 -9.28
CA PHE A 174 -3.58 -2.25 -9.62
C PHE A 174 -2.48 -1.99 -10.67
N ARG A 175 -1.80 -3.02 -11.18
CA ARG A 175 -0.68 -2.87 -12.15
C ARG A 175 -1.02 -1.99 -13.36
N MET A 176 -2.27 -2.03 -13.82
CA MET A 176 -2.76 -1.27 -14.98
C MET A 176 -3.40 0.09 -14.60
N GLU A 177 -3.60 0.39 -13.32
CA GLU A 177 -4.29 1.61 -12.87
C GLU A 177 -3.36 2.83 -12.68
N GLY A 178 -2.05 2.65 -12.93
CA GLY A 178 -1.00 3.57 -12.50
C GLY A 178 -0.81 3.56 -10.98
N PHE A 179 0.22 4.22 -10.48
CA PHE A 179 0.41 4.34 -9.03
C PHE A 179 -0.78 5.06 -8.38
N ARG A 180 -1.27 4.51 -7.28
CA ARG A 180 -2.29 5.15 -6.44
C ARG A 180 -1.95 5.02 -4.97
N PHE A 181 -2.01 6.15 -4.28
CA PHE A 181 -1.86 6.20 -2.84
C PHE A 181 -2.85 5.28 -2.13
N SER A 182 -2.43 4.75 -0.99
CA SER A 182 -3.34 4.12 -0.05
C SER A 182 -4.50 5.05 0.27
N ARG A 183 -5.69 4.48 0.50
CA ARG A 183 -6.87 5.25 0.93
C ARG A 183 -6.67 5.97 2.27
N ALA A 184 -5.68 5.54 3.06
CA ALA A 184 -5.31 6.21 4.30
C ALA A 184 -4.73 7.61 4.06
N VAL A 185 -3.97 7.83 2.97
CA VAL A 185 -3.31 9.12 2.66
C VAL A 185 -4.31 10.28 2.63
N PRO A 186 -5.36 10.30 1.78
CA PRO A 186 -6.30 11.41 1.77
C PRO A 186 -7.09 11.57 3.08
N LEU A 187 -7.33 10.48 3.82
CA LEU A 187 -7.99 10.55 5.13
C LEU A 187 -7.10 11.20 6.18
N LYS A 188 -5.81 10.86 6.21
CA LYS A 188 -4.80 11.45 7.10
C LYS A 188 -4.63 12.95 6.82
N LEU A 189 -4.51 13.32 5.54
CA LEU A 189 -4.44 14.72 5.11
C LEU A 189 -5.69 15.54 5.50
N THR A 190 -6.89 15.01 5.26
CA THR A 190 -8.14 15.77 5.48
C THR A 190 -8.67 15.72 6.91
N LYS A 191 -8.16 14.80 7.76
CA LYS A 191 -8.62 14.63 9.14
C LYS A 191 -7.50 14.84 10.15
N GLN A 192 -6.59 13.88 10.29
CA GLN A 192 -5.61 13.84 11.39
C GLN A 192 -4.63 15.01 11.29
N LEU A 193 -3.93 15.13 10.15
CA LEU A 193 -2.98 16.19 9.90
C LEU A 193 -3.66 17.55 9.77
N LYS A 194 -4.85 17.63 9.16
CA LYS A 194 -5.63 18.88 9.13
C LYS A 194 -5.93 19.39 10.55
N ARG A 195 -6.39 18.53 11.47
CA ARG A 195 -6.66 18.95 12.85
C ARG A 195 -5.40 19.44 13.57
N ALA A 196 -4.27 18.75 13.38
CA ALA A 196 -3.00 19.17 13.95
C ALA A 196 -2.53 20.53 13.39
N HIS A 197 -2.66 20.72 12.08
CA HIS A 197 -2.37 22.01 11.45
C HIS A 197 -3.29 23.12 11.98
N ASP A 198 -4.59 22.86 12.09
CA ASP A 198 -5.55 23.83 12.64
C ASP A 198 -5.24 24.17 14.11
N ALA A 199 -4.58 23.27 14.84
CA ALA A 199 -4.04 23.48 16.19
C ALA A 199 -2.65 24.17 16.22
N GLY A 200 -2.11 24.56 15.06
CA GLY A 200 -0.86 25.31 14.95
C GLY A 200 0.41 24.50 14.76
N TYR A 201 0.31 23.16 14.62
CA TYR A 201 1.47 22.32 14.40
C TYR A 201 1.86 22.25 12.91
N PRO A 202 3.15 22.38 12.55
CA PRO A 202 3.65 21.90 11.27
C PRO A 202 3.35 20.40 11.13
N THR A 203 3.05 19.94 9.92
CA THR A 203 2.59 18.57 9.69
C THR A 203 3.52 17.78 8.78
N LEU A 204 3.77 16.53 9.14
CA LEU A 204 4.59 15.57 8.42
C LEU A 204 3.77 14.33 8.07
N LEU A 205 3.69 13.99 6.80
CA LEU A 205 3.20 12.69 6.36
C LEU A 205 4.39 11.77 6.06
N ILE A 206 4.41 10.59 6.65
CA ILE A 206 5.39 9.55 6.38
C ILE A 206 4.70 8.45 5.58
N LEU A 207 5.17 8.25 4.35
CA LEU A 207 4.74 7.16 3.48
C LEU A 207 5.67 5.97 3.65
N ASP A 208 5.12 4.81 3.96
CA ASP A 208 5.87 3.57 4.16
C ASP A 208 5.62 2.60 3.01
N GLN A 209 6.69 2.16 2.33
CA GLN A 209 6.65 1.15 1.27
C GLN A 209 6.90 -0.28 1.76
N LYS A 210 7.15 -0.47 3.05
CA LYS A 210 7.37 -1.78 3.64
C LYS A 210 6.20 -2.13 4.56
N PRO A 211 5.19 -2.84 4.06
CA PRO A 211 4.00 -3.09 4.84
C PRO A 211 4.31 -4.06 6.01
N PRO A 212 3.50 -4.08 7.08
CA PRO A 212 3.66 -5.06 8.15
C PRO A 212 3.68 -6.49 7.61
N SER A 213 4.36 -7.40 8.29
CA SER A 213 4.59 -8.79 7.84
C SER A 213 3.33 -9.58 7.47
N TYR A 214 2.16 -9.19 8.00
CA TYR A 214 0.86 -9.81 7.69
C TYR A 214 0.22 -9.31 6.39
N VAL A 215 0.77 -8.25 5.77
CA VAL A 215 0.30 -7.67 4.52
C VAL A 215 1.14 -8.23 3.37
N THR A 216 0.50 -8.96 2.46
CA THR A 216 1.18 -9.50 1.29
C THR A 216 1.41 -8.42 0.23
N TRP A 217 2.64 -8.29 -0.24
CA TRP A 217 3.00 -7.47 -1.39
C TRP A 217 3.00 -8.33 -2.67
N LEU A 218 2.15 -8.00 -3.64
CA LEU A 218 1.98 -8.73 -4.91
C LEU A 218 2.60 -8.04 -6.14
N SER A 219 3.40 -7.00 -5.95
CA SER A 219 3.94 -6.18 -7.03
C SER A 219 5.46 -6.25 -7.02
N ASN A 220 6.05 -6.32 -8.21
CA ASN A 220 7.50 -6.17 -8.37
C ASN A 220 7.89 -4.71 -8.61
N THR A 221 6.92 -3.80 -8.59
CA THR A 221 7.11 -2.37 -8.83
C THR A 221 6.57 -1.59 -7.64
N CYS A 222 7.48 -1.02 -6.86
CA CYS A 222 7.18 0.12 -6.00
C CYS A 222 7.45 1.39 -6.84
N PRO A 223 6.59 2.42 -6.75
CA PRO A 223 6.91 3.70 -7.37
C PRO A 223 8.19 4.26 -6.76
N ASP A 224 9.00 4.91 -7.57
CA ASP A 224 10.22 5.53 -7.06
C ASP A 224 9.91 6.81 -6.24
N PRO A 225 10.88 7.34 -5.48
CA PRO A 225 10.66 8.56 -4.69
C PRO A 225 10.24 9.78 -5.53
N HIS A 226 10.65 9.86 -6.79
CA HIS A 226 10.34 10.98 -7.69
C HIS A 226 8.87 10.92 -8.14
N GLU A 227 8.39 9.76 -8.60
CA GLU A 227 6.98 9.54 -8.96
C GLU A 227 6.04 9.84 -7.77
N LEU A 228 6.44 9.42 -6.57
CA LEU A 228 5.71 9.71 -5.34
C LEU A 228 5.71 11.21 -5.00
N GLY A 229 6.85 11.89 -5.20
CA GLY A 229 6.98 13.33 -5.01
C GLY A 229 6.04 14.14 -5.91
N GLU A 230 5.99 13.83 -7.20
CA GLU A 230 5.08 14.49 -8.15
C GLU A 230 3.60 14.27 -7.78
N ALA A 231 3.24 13.02 -7.47
CA ALA A 231 1.89 12.67 -7.06
C ALA A 231 1.49 13.37 -5.75
N MET A 232 2.43 13.51 -4.80
CA MET A 232 2.20 14.22 -3.54
C MET A 232 2.05 15.73 -3.76
N ALA A 233 2.87 16.35 -4.60
CA ALA A 233 2.75 17.76 -4.94
C ALA A 233 1.34 18.09 -5.50
N PHE A 234 0.79 17.20 -6.33
CA PHE A 234 -0.58 17.33 -6.83
C PHE A 234 -1.64 17.17 -5.73
N LEU A 235 -1.47 16.20 -4.82
CA LEU A 235 -2.38 16.01 -3.68
C LEU A 235 -2.35 17.22 -2.73
N VAL A 236 -1.18 17.75 -2.38
CA VAL A 236 -1.06 18.93 -1.53
C VAL A 236 -1.63 20.16 -2.23
N GLY A 237 -1.48 20.27 -3.56
CA GLY A 237 -2.16 21.30 -4.35
C GLY A 237 -3.69 21.32 -4.19
N ARG A 238 -4.30 20.18 -3.83
CA ARG A 238 -5.73 20.02 -3.49
C ARG A 238 -6.03 20.15 -2.00
N HIS A 239 -5.02 19.98 -1.14
CA HIS A 239 -5.10 20.04 0.32
C HIS A 239 -4.11 21.09 0.88
N ARG A 240 -4.12 22.31 0.31
CA ARG A 240 -3.07 23.34 0.44
C ARG A 240 -2.73 23.80 1.86
N ALA A 241 -3.50 23.38 2.87
CA ALA A 241 -3.39 23.83 4.24
C ALA A 241 -3.17 22.70 5.25
N SER A 242 -2.82 21.48 4.85
CA SER A 242 -2.69 20.36 5.80
C SER A 242 -1.33 19.66 5.84
N LEU A 243 -0.40 19.99 4.93
CA LEU A 243 0.90 19.31 4.85
C LEU A 243 2.08 20.28 4.77
N SER A 244 2.99 20.21 5.74
CA SER A 244 4.26 20.96 5.72
C SER A 244 5.39 20.17 5.06
N ALA A 245 5.47 18.85 5.26
CA ALA A 245 6.42 17.99 4.55
C ALA A 245 5.87 16.58 4.35
N CYS A 246 6.45 15.86 3.39
CA CYS A 246 6.24 14.44 3.18
C CYS A 246 7.57 13.73 3.06
N VAL A 247 7.68 12.61 3.76
CA VAL A 247 8.84 11.72 3.72
C VAL A 247 8.38 10.35 3.22
N LEU A 248 9.25 9.69 2.48
CA LEU A 248 9.12 8.30 2.08
C LEU A 248 10.12 7.45 2.84
N VAL A 249 9.64 6.34 3.40
CA VAL A 249 10.47 5.20 3.84
C VAL A 249 10.30 4.13 2.78
N ASP A 250 11.35 3.88 2.02
CA ASP A 250 11.35 2.91 0.92
C ASP A 250 11.42 1.47 1.46
N HIS A 251 11.23 0.48 0.59
CA HIS A 251 11.23 -0.94 0.91
C HIS A 251 12.56 -1.46 1.47
N ASP A 252 13.66 -0.77 1.21
CA ASP A 252 15.01 -1.02 1.75
C ASP A 252 15.30 -0.22 3.03
N ASP A 253 14.28 0.41 3.61
CA ASP A 253 14.35 1.32 4.76
C ASP A 253 15.17 2.61 4.51
N SER A 254 15.47 2.96 3.26
CA SER A 254 16.01 4.28 2.92
C SER A 254 14.95 5.38 3.09
N VAL A 255 15.38 6.57 3.53
CA VAL A 255 14.48 7.69 3.86
C VAL A 255 14.71 8.85 2.89
N HIS A 256 13.62 9.30 2.24
CA HIS A 256 13.66 10.36 1.24
C HIS A 256 12.69 11.49 1.61
N GLU A 257 13.16 12.73 1.64
CA GLU A 257 12.27 13.90 1.67
C GLU A 257 11.71 14.14 0.25
N ILE A 258 10.45 13.77 0.04
CA ILE A 258 9.81 13.84 -1.28
C ILE A 258 8.93 15.08 -1.47
N TYR A 259 8.62 15.80 -0.38
CA TYR A 259 7.94 17.09 -0.43
C TYR A 259 8.29 17.93 0.81
N ARG A 260 8.59 19.22 0.61
CA ARG A 260 8.74 20.20 1.71
C ARG A 260 8.13 21.52 1.28
N HIS A 261 7.14 21.99 2.03
CA HIS A 261 6.64 23.35 1.88
C HIS A 261 7.70 24.30 2.44
N VAL A 262 8.43 24.97 1.55
CA VAL A 262 9.40 26.00 1.95
C VAL A 262 8.64 27.18 2.51
N ARG A 263 8.43 27.25 3.82
CA ARG A 263 8.17 28.52 4.51
C ARG A 263 9.49 29.01 5.09
N LYS A 264 10.38 29.52 4.23
CA LYS A 264 11.30 30.57 4.69
C LYS A 264 10.43 31.80 4.88
N THR A 265 10.18 32.17 6.13
CA THR A 265 9.67 33.49 6.45
C THR A 265 10.65 34.50 5.87
N ILE A 266 10.21 35.28 4.88
CA ILE A 266 10.97 36.44 4.41
C ILE A 266 11.01 37.39 5.61
N ASN A 267 12.15 37.48 6.27
CA ASN A 267 12.43 38.61 7.15
C ASN A 267 12.48 39.85 6.26
N VAL A 268 11.35 40.52 6.09
CA VAL A 268 11.35 41.92 5.66
C VAL A 268 11.91 42.68 6.84
N LEU A 269 13.22 42.93 6.81
CA LEU A 269 13.84 43.93 7.67
C LEU A 269 13.15 45.26 7.34
N ALA A 270 12.32 45.75 8.26
CA ALA A 270 11.89 47.13 8.24
C ALA A 270 13.13 47.99 8.53
N HIS A 271 13.53 48.77 7.53
CA HIS A 271 14.44 49.90 7.70
C HIS A 271 13.69 51.09 8.29
#